data_AF-N1WKZ4-F1
#
_entry.id   AF-N1WKZ4-F1
#
_cell.length_a   1.000
_cell.length_b   1.000
_cell.length_c   1.000
_cell.angle_alpha   90.00
_cell.angle_beta   90.00
_cell.angle_gamma   90.00
#
_symmetry.space_group_name_H-M   'P 1'
#
loop_
_entity.id
_entity.type
_entity.pdbx_description
1 polymer ?
#
loop_
_entity_poly.entity_id
_entity_poly.type
_entity_poly.pdbx_seq_one_letter_code
_entity_poly.pdbx_strand_id
1 'polypeptide(L)'
;MKLLKPTVGLLGLALMFSCSSDDSVSDPNLGNTPKSNLEIKAVANGTSANAKSAANVEVAAFFINIKNIEFDFADGFGDGNSSGSDDDYLTFEELPSEIVAYLEDNYPNDPFCKGELEDDDDEDEDPYAYEIELQSGTEIYFRADFSIYAIESDDDGCDFDDDGDDNDESYGSDDDFELNGPFELSLTSEVITVINVEIPVGEYEEVEFEMDRSTNPNSDLFQKSILMRGTISGTEFEFFHTFSEEFEVDYEDAGQNLVITEDNNNTIIFEFDLTSVFNSVDLTGATDGNENGVIEISPEDNDGNRQLANSIKNAIKTYVDLLDD
;
A
#
# COMPACT_ATOMS: atom_id res chain seq x y z
N MET A 1 -15.50 -66.29 -26.68
CA MET A 1 -14.91 -66.94 -25.49
C MET A 1 -13.40 -67.02 -25.63
N LYS A 2 -12.67 -66.20 -24.87
CA LYS A 2 -11.44 -66.53 -24.13
C LYS A 2 -11.18 -65.38 -23.16
N LEU A 3 -10.93 -65.77 -21.91
CA LEU A 3 -10.98 -64.96 -20.69
C LEU A 3 -9.61 -64.35 -20.33
N LEU A 4 -9.67 -63.18 -19.66
CA LEU A 4 -8.84 -62.61 -18.56
C LEU A 4 -7.29 -62.69 -18.66
N LYS A 5 -6.52 -61.65 -18.29
CA LYS A 5 -6.56 -60.88 -17.01
C LYS A 5 -5.97 -59.45 -17.15
N PRO A 6 -6.35 -58.51 -16.26
CA PRO A 6 -5.67 -57.24 -16.04
C PRO A 6 -4.73 -57.30 -14.82
N THR A 7 -3.60 -56.57 -14.83
CA THR A 7 -2.87 -56.19 -13.60
C THR A 7 -1.79 -55.14 -13.89
N VAL A 8 -1.83 -54.05 -13.10
CA VAL A 8 -0.73 -53.21 -12.56
C VAL A 8 0.13 -52.48 -13.61
N GLY A 9 0.32 -51.15 -13.62
CA GLY A 9 0.40 -50.16 -12.55
C GLY A 9 1.76 -49.43 -12.70
N LEU A 10 1.74 -48.13 -12.98
CA LEU A 10 2.85 -47.17 -12.85
C LEU A 10 2.19 -45.78 -12.94
N LEU A 11 2.09 -44.99 -11.85
CA LEU A 11 3.07 -43.97 -11.43
C LEU A 11 3.58 -43.21 -12.67
N GLY A 12 3.13 -42.00 -12.98
CA GLY A 12 3.15 -40.82 -12.12
C GLY A 12 4.33 -39.96 -12.57
N LEU A 13 4.08 -38.90 -13.33
CA LEU A 13 4.96 -37.74 -13.44
C LEU A 13 4.15 -36.56 -14.02
N ALA A 14 3.54 -35.80 -13.12
CA ALA A 14 3.09 -34.44 -13.43
C ALA A 14 4.34 -33.55 -13.38
N LEU A 15 4.71 -32.97 -14.51
CA LEU A 15 5.75 -31.95 -14.59
C LEU A 15 5.09 -30.61 -14.25
N MET A 16 5.18 -30.21 -12.98
CA MET A 16 4.99 -28.81 -12.60
C MET A 16 6.29 -28.09 -12.97
N PHE A 17 6.20 -27.16 -13.92
CA PHE A 17 7.24 -26.15 -14.11
C PHE A 17 7.00 -25.08 -13.03
N SER A 18 7.69 -25.22 -11.91
CA SER A 18 8.01 -24.12 -11.00
C SER A 18 9.46 -23.77 -11.30
N CYS A 19 9.67 -22.61 -11.93
CA CYS A 19 10.96 -21.95 -11.87
C CYS A 19 10.94 -21.13 -10.58
N SER A 20 11.53 -21.63 -9.50
CA SER A 20 12.12 -20.70 -8.53
C SER A 20 13.39 -20.19 -9.20
N SER A 21 13.44 -18.88 -9.42
CA SER A 21 14.73 -18.20 -9.48
C SER A 21 15.15 -18.08 -8.03
N ASP A 22 16.07 -18.96 -7.61
CA ASP A 22 16.84 -18.78 -6.38
C ASP A 22 17.73 -17.56 -6.58
N ASP A 23 17.24 -16.39 -6.16
CA ASP A 23 18.10 -15.28 -5.78
C ASP A 23 18.04 -15.20 -4.26
N SER A 24 18.91 -16.00 -3.61
CA SER A 24 19.15 -15.87 -2.19
C SER A 24 19.87 -14.55 -1.96
N VAL A 25 19.11 -13.49 -1.69
CA VAL A 25 19.63 -12.22 -1.19
C VAL A 25 20.22 -12.53 0.18
N SER A 26 21.54 -12.65 0.22
CA SER A 26 22.29 -12.80 1.46
C SER A 26 22.52 -11.40 2.02
N ASP A 27 21.62 -10.98 2.90
CA ASP A 27 21.89 -9.91 3.85
C ASP A 27 23.10 -10.33 4.72
N PRO A 28 24.20 -9.55 4.72
CA PRO A 28 25.40 -9.86 5.50
C PRO A 28 25.22 -9.73 7.03
N ASN A 29 24.18 -9.03 7.51
CA ASN A 29 23.87 -8.90 8.94
C ASN A 29 22.93 -10.01 9.45
N LEU A 30 22.06 -10.57 8.61
CA LEU A 30 21.29 -11.79 8.90
C LEU A 30 21.95 -13.10 8.46
N GLY A 31 23.23 -13.06 8.10
CA GLY A 31 23.96 -14.10 7.35
C GLY A 31 24.06 -15.51 7.95
N ASN A 32 23.32 -15.86 9.01
CA ASN A 32 23.08 -17.24 9.47
C ASN A 32 21.74 -17.45 10.21
N THR A 33 20.82 -16.47 10.25
CA THR A 33 19.54 -16.65 10.95
C THR A 33 18.67 -17.63 10.16
N PRO A 34 18.19 -18.74 10.76
CA PRO A 34 17.27 -19.63 10.09
C PRO A 34 16.06 -18.84 9.59
N LYS A 35 15.58 -19.13 8.38
CA LYS A 35 14.34 -18.55 7.85
C LYS A 35 13.22 -19.58 7.86
N SER A 36 11.98 -19.14 7.91
CA SER A 36 10.79 -20.00 7.84
C SER A 36 9.66 -19.34 7.05
N ASN A 37 8.74 -20.14 6.54
CA ASN A 37 7.66 -19.66 5.69
C ASN A 37 6.60 -18.89 6.48
N LEU A 38 6.27 -17.71 5.99
CA LEU A 38 5.13 -16.89 6.36
C LEU A 38 4.19 -16.73 5.15
N GLU A 39 2.90 -16.97 5.36
CA GLU A 39 1.85 -16.67 4.39
C GLU A 39 1.08 -15.42 4.86
N ILE A 40 1.19 -14.33 4.10
CA ILE A 40 0.42 -13.10 4.34
C ILE A 40 -0.87 -13.17 3.54
N LYS A 41 -1.99 -12.84 4.18
CA LYS A 41 -3.33 -12.90 3.59
C LYS A 41 -4.11 -11.62 3.87
N ALA A 42 -5.08 -11.38 3.01
CA ALA A 42 -5.96 -10.23 3.10
C ALA A 42 -7.42 -10.65 2.91
N VAL A 43 -8.34 -9.94 3.52
CA VAL A 43 -9.79 -10.09 3.30
C VAL A 43 -10.49 -8.75 3.47
N ALA A 44 -11.65 -8.58 2.84
CA ALA A 44 -12.51 -7.42 3.06
C ALA A 44 -13.94 -7.84 3.33
N ASN A 45 -14.46 -7.47 4.50
CA ASN A 45 -15.86 -7.64 4.82
C ASN A 45 -16.70 -6.58 4.07
N GLY A 46 -18.00 -6.80 3.91
CA GLY A 46 -18.88 -5.83 3.27
C GLY A 46 -18.86 -5.81 1.72
N THR A 47 -17.99 -6.56 1.07
CA THR A 47 -17.90 -6.70 -0.41
C THR A 47 -18.97 -7.60 -1.04
N SER A 48 -19.94 -8.08 -0.26
CA SER A 48 -21.07 -8.89 -0.75
C SER A 48 -22.28 -8.02 -1.02
N ALA A 49 -23.00 -8.29 -2.12
CA ALA A 49 -24.28 -7.66 -2.49
C ALA A 49 -25.41 -7.79 -1.43
N ASN A 50 -25.15 -8.42 -0.28
CA ASN A 50 -26.09 -8.53 0.84
C ASN A 50 -25.64 -7.82 2.12
N ALA A 51 -24.45 -7.19 2.14
CA ALA A 51 -23.98 -6.40 3.26
C ALA A 51 -24.68 -5.03 3.26
N LYS A 52 -25.92 -4.98 3.76
CA LYS A 52 -26.65 -3.72 3.88
C LYS A 52 -26.07 -2.91 5.04
N SER A 53 -25.16 -1.98 4.73
CA SER A 53 -24.80 -0.89 5.63
C SER A 53 -26.00 0.05 5.85
N ALA A 54 -25.91 0.91 6.87
CA ALA A 54 -26.98 1.87 7.21
C ALA A 54 -27.36 2.80 6.04
N ALA A 55 -26.47 2.97 5.04
CA ALA A 55 -26.65 3.81 3.85
C ALA A 55 -27.02 3.03 2.56
N ASN A 56 -27.30 1.72 2.63
CA ASN A 56 -27.48 0.85 1.45
C ASN A 56 -26.28 0.94 0.48
N VAL A 57 -25.07 0.89 1.01
CA VAL A 57 -23.86 0.75 0.18
C VAL A 57 -23.70 -0.72 -0.18
N GLU A 58 -23.46 -1.00 -1.46
CA GLU A 58 -23.05 -2.31 -1.94
C GLU A 58 -21.70 -2.16 -2.63
N VAL A 59 -20.64 -2.73 -2.07
CA VAL A 59 -19.31 -2.73 -2.68
C VAL A 59 -19.21 -3.93 -3.62
N ALA A 60 -18.94 -3.67 -4.90
CA ALA A 60 -18.82 -4.69 -5.94
C ALA A 60 -17.36 -5.02 -6.27
N ALA A 61 -16.46 -4.04 -6.11
CA ALA A 61 -15.02 -4.23 -6.27
C ALA A 61 -14.27 -3.34 -5.27
N PHE A 62 -13.21 -3.89 -4.70
CA PHE A 62 -12.33 -3.19 -3.78
C PHE A 62 -10.88 -3.56 -4.10
N PHE A 63 -10.08 -2.53 -4.40
CA PHE A 63 -8.68 -2.65 -4.75
C PHE A 63 -7.83 -1.77 -3.84
N ILE A 64 -6.67 -2.28 -3.45
CA ILE A 64 -5.65 -1.55 -2.69
C ILE A 64 -4.27 -1.82 -3.30
N ASN A 65 -3.35 -0.89 -3.11
CA ASN A 65 -1.92 -1.07 -3.36
C ASN A 65 -1.16 -0.95 -2.04
N ILE A 66 -0.41 -1.99 -1.70
CA ILE A 66 0.53 -1.97 -0.57
C ILE A 66 1.93 -1.82 -1.17
N LYS A 67 2.69 -0.83 -0.71
CA LYS A 67 4.03 -0.49 -1.18
C LYS A 67 5.11 -1.21 -0.38
N ASN A 68 4.98 -1.25 0.94
CA ASN A 68 5.92 -1.94 1.83
C ASN A 68 5.15 -2.75 2.88
N ILE A 69 5.78 -3.84 3.35
CA ILE A 69 5.35 -4.57 4.54
C ILE A 69 6.59 -4.72 5.41
N GLU A 70 6.56 -4.14 6.59
CA GLU A 70 7.66 -4.11 7.54
C GLU A 70 7.39 -5.04 8.73
N PHE A 71 8.45 -5.58 9.32
CA PHE A 71 8.36 -6.56 10.40
C PHE A 71 9.39 -6.24 11.46
N ASP A 72 8.92 -5.72 12.57
CA ASP A 72 9.79 -5.21 13.63
C ASP A 72 10.12 -6.32 14.61
N PHE A 73 11.40 -6.55 14.85
CA PHE A 73 11.82 -7.55 15.84
C PHE A 73 11.44 -7.11 17.25
N ALA A 74 10.88 -8.03 18.03
CA ALA A 74 10.59 -7.77 19.43
C ALA A 74 11.88 -7.48 20.23
N ASP A 75 11.77 -6.54 21.17
CA ASP A 75 12.81 -6.12 22.11
C ASP A 75 13.72 -7.29 22.60
N GLY A 76 14.98 -7.30 22.17
CA GLY A 76 15.98 -8.32 22.54
C GLY A 76 16.20 -9.44 21.50
N PHE A 77 15.54 -9.35 20.35
CA PHE A 77 15.92 -9.93 19.07
C PHE A 77 16.46 -8.79 18.16
N GLY A 78 17.35 -9.09 17.20
CA GLY A 78 18.10 -8.05 16.47
C GLY A 78 19.40 -7.64 17.18
N ASP A 79 20.40 -7.23 16.40
CA ASP A 79 21.73 -6.80 16.87
C ASP A 79 22.01 -5.43 16.22
N GLY A 80 21.07 -4.48 16.35
CA GLY A 80 21.08 -3.18 15.68
C GLY A 80 20.68 -2.03 16.62
N ASN A 81 20.78 -0.78 16.18
CA ASN A 81 20.59 0.41 17.01
C ASN A 81 19.84 1.45 16.18
N SER A 82 18.52 1.49 16.35
CA SER A 82 17.62 2.40 15.64
C SER A 82 18.06 3.87 15.73
N SER A 83 18.16 4.51 14.56
CA SER A 83 18.08 5.96 14.42
C SER A 83 17.13 6.31 13.28
N GLY A 84 15.85 6.51 13.62
CA GLY A 84 14.88 7.10 12.71
C GLY A 84 15.28 8.53 12.31
N SER A 85 15.06 8.86 11.03
CA SER A 85 15.11 10.22 10.52
C SER A 85 13.69 10.64 10.18
N ASP A 86 13.16 11.57 10.99
CA ASP A 86 11.91 12.26 10.73
C ASP A 86 12.15 13.31 9.64
N ASP A 87 11.74 13.02 8.40
CA ASP A 87 11.85 13.97 7.29
C ASP A 87 10.42 14.50 6.94
N ASP A 88 10.24 15.82 6.99
CA ASP A 88 8.95 16.55 6.89
C ASP A 88 8.39 16.60 5.44
N TYR A 89 8.10 15.44 4.84
CA TYR A 89 7.52 15.36 3.49
C TYR A 89 6.02 15.71 3.45
N LEU A 90 5.61 16.43 2.40
CA LEU A 90 4.21 16.61 2.03
C LEU A 90 3.70 15.39 1.26
N THR A 91 2.54 14.89 1.67
CA THR A 91 1.74 13.95 0.88
C THR A 91 1.08 14.64 -0.32
N PHE A 92 0.68 13.87 -1.33
CA PHE A 92 0.01 14.41 -2.52
C PHE A 92 -1.25 15.22 -2.18
N GLU A 93 -1.99 14.85 -1.13
CA GLU A 93 -3.20 15.58 -0.71
C GLU A 93 -2.92 16.85 0.09
N GLU A 94 -1.72 16.99 0.65
CA GLU A 94 -1.28 18.21 1.32
C GLU A 94 -0.86 19.27 0.30
N LEU A 95 -0.68 18.88 -0.97
CA LEU A 95 -0.37 19.81 -2.03
C LEU A 95 -1.53 20.80 -2.31
N PRO A 96 -1.20 22.07 -2.60
CA PRO A 96 -2.14 23.02 -3.16
C PRO A 96 -2.85 22.47 -4.41
N SER A 97 -4.15 22.71 -4.52
CA SER A 97 -4.97 22.20 -5.65
C SER A 97 -4.46 22.63 -7.03
N GLU A 98 -3.78 23.76 -7.10
CA GLU A 98 -3.14 24.30 -8.29
C GLU A 98 -1.95 23.45 -8.76
N ILE A 99 -1.19 22.90 -7.81
CA ILE A 99 -0.08 21.98 -8.09
C ILE A 99 -0.65 20.63 -8.53
N VAL A 100 -1.59 20.08 -7.77
CA VAL A 100 -2.29 18.81 -8.12
C VAL A 100 -2.84 18.86 -9.55
N ALA A 101 -3.61 19.89 -9.88
CA ALA A 101 -4.16 20.06 -11.23
C ALA A 101 -3.08 20.19 -12.31
N TYR A 102 -1.96 20.84 -12.01
CA TYR A 102 -0.84 20.94 -12.95
C TYR A 102 -0.19 19.58 -13.21
N LEU A 103 0.04 18.77 -12.17
CA LEU A 103 0.60 17.43 -12.28
C LEU A 103 -0.30 16.53 -13.13
N GLU A 104 -1.60 16.53 -12.87
CA GLU A 104 -2.56 15.73 -13.63
C GLU A 104 -2.66 16.16 -15.10
N ASP A 105 -2.65 17.47 -15.38
CA ASP A 105 -2.78 17.98 -16.75
C ASP A 105 -1.53 17.74 -17.60
N ASN A 106 -0.33 17.81 -16.99
CA ASN A 106 0.94 17.82 -17.71
C ASN A 106 1.73 16.51 -17.57
N TYR A 107 1.55 15.80 -16.47
CA TYR A 107 2.22 14.55 -16.10
C TYR A 107 1.24 13.41 -15.76
N PRO A 108 0.16 13.18 -16.55
CA PRO A 108 -0.86 12.17 -16.22
C PRO A 108 -0.36 10.72 -16.22
N ASN A 109 0.86 10.47 -16.70
CA ASN A 109 1.47 9.14 -16.78
C ASN A 109 2.74 9.02 -15.94
N ASP A 110 3.04 10.01 -15.11
CA ASP A 110 4.24 10.07 -14.29
C ASP A 110 3.82 10.34 -12.84
N PRO A 111 3.74 9.29 -11.99
CA PRO A 111 3.20 9.45 -10.65
C PRO A 111 3.99 10.42 -9.79
N PHE A 112 3.29 11.05 -8.85
CA PHE A 112 3.93 11.77 -7.76
C PHE A 112 4.82 10.80 -6.96
N CYS A 113 5.99 11.27 -6.57
CA CYS A 113 6.82 10.60 -5.58
C CYS A 113 6.65 11.28 -4.22
N LYS A 114 7.24 12.46 -4.08
CA LYS A 114 7.28 13.23 -2.84
C LYS A 114 7.13 14.71 -3.12
N GLY A 115 6.72 15.45 -2.10
CA GLY A 115 6.61 16.89 -2.14
C GLY A 115 7.22 17.47 -0.88
N GLU A 116 7.82 18.64 -1.00
CA GLU A 116 8.46 19.32 0.13
C GLU A 116 7.97 20.76 0.15
N LEU A 117 7.71 21.29 1.35
CA LEU A 117 7.53 22.72 1.55
C LEU A 117 8.90 23.29 1.93
N GLU A 118 9.36 24.27 1.17
CA GLU A 118 10.60 24.96 1.55
C GLU A 118 10.36 25.76 2.84
N ASP A 119 11.01 25.33 3.92
CA ASP A 119 10.79 25.81 5.29
C ASP A 119 11.75 26.94 5.71
N ASP A 120 12.49 27.51 4.76
CA ASP A 120 13.53 28.47 5.09
C ASP A 120 12.99 29.85 5.52
N ASP A 121 13.09 30.09 6.83
CA ASP A 121 12.93 31.38 7.52
C ASP A 121 13.99 32.45 7.09
N ASP A 122 14.95 32.09 6.23
CA ASP A 122 15.98 32.99 5.72
C ASP A 122 15.57 33.55 4.34
N GLU A 123 15.25 34.85 4.29
CA GLU A 123 14.68 35.61 3.14
C GLU A 123 15.52 35.62 1.83
N ASP A 124 16.61 34.84 1.73
CA ASP A 124 17.58 34.92 0.65
C ASP A 124 17.92 33.60 -0.07
N GLU A 125 17.42 32.41 0.31
CA GLU A 125 17.99 31.14 -0.23
C GLU A 125 17.24 30.45 -1.40
N ASP A 126 15.92 30.27 -1.43
CA ASP A 126 15.30 29.66 -2.62
C ASP A 126 14.13 30.43 -3.28
N PRO A 127 14.13 30.59 -4.62
CA PRO A 127 13.10 31.35 -5.33
C PRO A 127 11.80 30.56 -5.54
N TYR A 128 11.73 29.33 -5.05
CA TYR A 128 10.56 28.46 -5.03
C TYR A 128 10.09 28.24 -3.58
N ALA A 129 8.91 27.66 -3.43
CA ALA A 129 8.25 27.40 -2.14
C ALA A 129 7.80 25.94 -2.02
N TYR A 130 7.66 25.24 -3.15
CA TYR A 130 7.40 23.81 -3.18
C TYR A 130 8.37 23.16 -4.15
N GLU A 131 8.88 22.01 -3.76
CA GLU A 131 9.60 21.07 -4.62
C GLU A 131 8.75 19.81 -4.74
N ILE A 132 8.54 19.35 -5.97
CA ILE A 132 7.71 18.18 -6.26
C ILE A 132 8.51 17.25 -7.13
N GLU A 133 8.75 16.04 -6.65
CA GLU A 133 9.39 14.99 -7.41
C GLU A 133 8.36 14.00 -7.95
N LEU A 134 8.54 13.59 -9.20
CA LEU A 134 7.77 12.54 -9.86
C LEU A 134 8.58 11.27 -9.99
N GLN A 135 7.91 10.15 -10.19
CA GLN A 135 8.56 8.83 -10.23
C GLN A 135 9.62 8.70 -11.32
N SER A 136 9.48 9.46 -12.41
CA SER A 136 10.50 9.50 -13.45
C SER A 136 11.81 10.19 -13.05
N GLY A 137 11.92 10.77 -11.85
CA GLY A 137 13.01 11.66 -11.44
C GLY A 137 12.80 13.10 -11.92
N THR A 138 11.59 13.43 -12.36
CA THR A 138 11.25 14.81 -12.74
C THR A 138 10.95 15.63 -11.51
N GLU A 139 11.78 16.62 -11.23
CA GLU A 139 11.58 17.59 -10.16
C GLU A 139 10.94 18.87 -10.70
N ILE A 140 9.94 19.38 -9.99
CA ILE A 140 9.15 20.54 -10.38
C ILE A 140 9.09 21.52 -9.22
N TYR A 141 9.68 22.68 -9.43
CA TYR A 141 9.79 23.73 -8.44
C TYR A 141 8.69 24.77 -8.65
N PHE A 142 7.84 24.99 -7.65
CA PHE A 142 6.77 26.00 -7.69
C PHE A 142 7.09 27.16 -6.76
N ARG A 143 6.85 28.38 -7.23
CA ARG A 143 6.84 29.58 -6.38
C ARG A 143 5.63 29.57 -5.44
N ALA A 144 5.65 30.46 -4.43
CA ALA A 144 4.52 30.65 -3.53
C ALA A 144 3.20 31.10 -4.21
N ASP A 145 3.26 31.60 -5.45
CA ASP A 145 2.08 31.90 -6.27
C ASP A 145 1.68 30.76 -7.24
N PHE A 146 2.27 29.57 -7.02
CA PHE A 146 2.11 28.34 -7.81
C PHE A 146 2.56 28.45 -9.27
N SER A 147 3.29 29.52 -9.62
CA SER A 147 3.96 29.56 -10.92
C SER A 147 5.22 28.71 -10.89
N ILE A 148 5.49 28.00 -11.99
CA ILE A 148 6.68 27.16 -12.12
C ILE A 148 7.91 28.05 -12.09
N TYR A 149 8.83 27.72 -11.19
CA TYR A 149 10.17 28.27 -11.14
C TYR A 149 11.10 27.54 -12.10
N ALA A 150 11.19 26.21 -11.94
CA ALA A 150 12.06 25.32 -12.69
C ALA A 150 11.42 23.94 -12.85
N ILE A 151 11.90 23.20 -13.85
CA ILE A 151 11.62 21.77 -14.03
C ILE A 151 12.97 21.15 -14.34
N GLU A 152 13.36 20.20 -13.52
CA GLU A 152 14.60 19.44 -13.65
C GLU A 152 14.23 17.97 -13.89
N SER A 153 15.17 17.21 -14.44
CA SER A 153 14.96 15.80 -14.74
C SER A 153 16.25 15.11 -14.43
N ASP A 154 16.26 14.40 -13.33
CA ASP A 154 17.35 13.52 -12.95
C ASP A 154 17.08 12.14 -13.54
N ASP A 155 18.17 11.45 -13.93
CA ASP A 155 18.09 10.14 -14.62
C ASP A 155 17.86 9.00 -13.61
N ASP A 156 17.94 9.33 -12.33
CA ASP A 156 17.65 8.49 -11.20
C ASP A 156 16.20 8.84 -10.83
N GLY A 157 15.26 7.95 -11.20
CA GLY A 157 13.87 8.10 -10.78
C GLY A 157 13.78 8.10 -9.26
N CYS A 158 12.58 8.23 -8.71
CA CYS A 158 12.41 8.03 -7.27
C CYS A 158 12.48 6.55 -6.85
N ASP A 159 13.26 5.77 -7.59
CA ASP A 159 13.74 4.51 -7.07
C ASP A 159 14.48 4.88 -5.78
N PHE A 160 13.96 4.42 -4.65
CA PHE A 160 14.66 4.41 -3.36
C PHE A 160 15.94 3.53 -3.39
N ASP A 161 16.42 3.18 -4.59
CA ASP A 161 17.73 2.62 -4.84
C ASP A 161 18.74 3.78 -4.99
N ASP A 162 18.91 4.64 -3.97
CA ASP A 162 20.17 5.38 -3.82
C ASP A 162 21.26 4.40 -3.35
N ASP A 163 21.55 3.42 -4.22
CA ASP A 163 22.85 2.79 -4.35
C ASP A 163 23.78 3.76 -5.10
N GLY A 164 23.95 4.96 -4.53
CA GLY A 164 25.04 5.86 -4.85
C GLY A 164 26.35 5.20 -4.44
N ASP A 165 27.05 4.66 -5.44
CA ASP A 165 28.34 3.95 -5.46
C ASP A 165 29.45 4.59 -4.56
N ASP A 166 29.29 4.48 -3.25
CA ASP A 166 30.33 4.49 -2.24
C ASP A 166 30.39 3.08 -1.64
N ASN A 167 31.61 2.57 -1.50
CA ASN A 167 31.86 1.20 -1.03
C ASN A 167 31.69 1.12 0.49
N ASP A 168 30.47 1.36 0.96
CA ASP A 168 29.91 1.00 2.28
C ASP A 168 28.49 0.52 1.93
N GLU A 169 28.22 -0.77 1.67
CA GLU A 169 27.67 -1.72 2.67
C GLU A 169 26.87 -1.09 3.83
N SER A 170 26.20 0.04 3.60
CA SER A 170 25.21 0.60 4.53
C SER A 170 23.88 -0.12 4.31
N TYR A 171 23.91 -1.45 4.52
CA TYR A 171 22.74 -2.20 4.88
C TYR A 171 22.20 -1.56 6.17
N GLY A 172 20.98 -1.02 6.12
CA GLY A 172 20.27 -0.52 7.30
C GLY A 172 20.46 -1.49 8.46
N SER A 173 21.04 -0.98 9.53
CA SER A 173 21.46 -1.74 10.72
C SER A 173 20.36 -1.67 11.77
N ASP A 174 19.12 -1.73 11.32
CA ASP A 174 17.93 -1.44 12.11
C ASP A 174 17.04 -2.69 12.06
N ASP A 175 16.34 -2.94 13.15
CA ASP A 175 15.92 -4.26 13.63
C ASP A 175 14.68 -4.82 12.90
N ASP A 176 14.60 -4.60 11.59
CA ASP A 176 13.36 -4.76 10.82
C ASP A 176 13.59 -5.63 9.58
N PHE A 177 12.56 -6.38 9.17
CA PHE A 177 12.58 -7.18 7.95
C PHE A 177 11.51 -6.68 6.99
N GLU A 178 11.92 -6.13 5.85
CA GLU A 178 10.99 -5.49 4.91
C GLU A 178 10.66 -6.34 3.66
N LEU A 179 9.47 -6.12 3.12
CA LEU A 179 9.02 -6.63 1.84
C LEU A 179 8.55 -5.49 0.92
N ASN A 180 9.37 -5.21 -0.08
CA ASN A 180 9.02 -4.23 -1.11
C ASN A 180 7.97 -4.77 -2.09
N GLY A 181 6.93 -3.98 -2.31
CA GLY A 181 5.85 -4.18 -3.26
C GLY A 181 6.23 -3.78 -4.70
N PRO A 182 5.27 -3.36 -5.53
CA PRO A 182 3.85 -3.15 -5.22
C PRO A 182 3.08 -4.46 -5.07
N PHE A 183 2.17 -4.51 -4.10
CA PHE A 183 1.15 -5.55 -3.96
C PHE A 183 -0.22 -4.97 -4.31
N GLU A 184 -0.61 -5.08 -5.58
CA GLU A 184 -1.95 -4.71 -6.03
C GLU A 184 -2.95 -5.82 -5.72
N LEU A 185 -3.86 -5.57 -4.79
CA LEU A 185 -4.80 -6.57 -4.28
C LEU A 185 -6.22 -6.29 -4.75
N SER A 186 -6.94 -7.35 -5.10
CA SER A 186 -8.40 -7.30 -5.32
C SER A 186 -9.08 -8.01 -4.16
N LEU A 187 -9.55 -7.23 -3.20
CA LEU A 187 -10.10 -7.74 -1.96
C LEU A 187 -11.58 -8.10 -2.12
N THR A 188 -11.94 -9.23 -1.52
CA THR A 188 -13.30 -9.76 -1.50
C THR A 188 -13.62 -10.32 -0.11
N SER A 189 -14.83 -10.83 0.08
CA SER A 189 -15.20 -11.54 1.30
C SER A 189 -14.53 -12.90 1.43
N GLU A 190 -13.83 -13.37 0.39
CA GLU A 190 -12.96 -14.54 0.44
C GLU A 190 -11.54 -14.09 0.77
N VAL A 191 -10.90 -14.80 1.71
CA VAL A 191 -9.49 -14.57 2.07
C VAL A 191 -8.60 -14.89 0.87
N ILE A 192 -7.75 -13.93 0.49
CA ILE A 192 -6.75 -14.09 -0.57
C ILE A 192 -5.35 -14.18 0.03
N THR A 193 -4.45 -14.84 -0.68
CA THR A 193 -3.01 -14.81 -0.35
C THR A 193 -2.37 -13.58 -1.00
N VAL A 194 -1.72 -12.74 -0.19
CA VAL A 194 -0.91 -11.60 -0.63
C VAL A 194 0.43 -12.12 -1.14
N ILE A 195 1.18 -12.78 -0.26
CA ILE A 195 2.49 -13.35 -0.56
C ILE A 195 2.78 -14.58 0.31
N ASN A 196 3.60 -15.50 -0.20
CA ASN A 196 4.29 -16.50 0.60
C ASN A 196 5.78 -16.17 0.56
N VAL A 197 6.40 -15.99 1.72
CA VAL A 197 7.78 -15.55 1.84
C VAL A 197 8.50 -16.28 2.97
N GLU A 198 9.81 -16.42 2.86
CA GLU A 198 10.66 -16.90 3.95
C GLU A 198 11.26 -15.72 4.69
N ILE A 199 10.83 -15.52 5.94
CA ILE A 199 11.33 -14.45 6.82
C ILE A 199 12.17 -15.07 7.96
N PRO A 200 13.03 -14.29 8.63
CA PRO A 200 13.85 -14.78 9.73
C PRO A 200 13.03 -15.43 10.85
N VAL A 201 13.58 -16.48 11.46
CA VAL A 201 13.06 -17.07 12.70
C VAL A 201 13.31 -16.09 13.83
N GLY A 202 12.23 -15.61 14.43
CA GLY A 202 12.26 -14.54 15.43
C GLY A 202 10.88 -14.33 16.05
N GLU A 203 10.84 -13.44 17.03
CA GLU A 203 9.62 -12.89 17.59
C GLU A 203 9.53 -11.45 17.07
N TYR A 204 8.39 -11.10 16.49
CA TYR A 204 8.12 -9.78 15.93
C TYR A 204 7.01 -9.12 16.75
N GLU A 205 7.22 -7.85 17.12
CA GLU A 205 6.25 -7.10 17.93
C GLU A 205 5.19 -6.43 17.09
N GLU A 206 5.51 -6.10 15.84
CA GLU A 206 4.65 -5.36 14.94
C GLU A 206 4.81 -5.85 13.50
N VAL A 207 3.75 -5.66 12.71
CA VAL A 207 3.81 -5.77 11.24
C VAL A 207 3.09 -4.57 10.66
N GLU A 208 3.85 -3.69 10.04
CA GLU A 208 3.35 -2.48 9.40
C GLU A 208 3.07 -2.74 7.91
N PHE A 209 2.03 -2.09 7.39
CA PHE A 209 1.69 -2.13 5.98
C PHE A 209 1.57 -0.71 5.45
N GLU A 210 2.50 -0.31 4.60
CA GLU A 210 2.47 1.00 3.94
C GLU A 210 1.61 0.90 2.68
N MET A 211 0.54 1.70 2.60
CA MET A 211 -0.20 1.92 1.35
C MET A 211 0.34 3.13 0.62
N ASP A 212 0.48 3.02 -0.70
CA ASP A 212 0.86 4.15 -1.55
C ASP A 212 0.23 4.00 -2.95
N ARG A 213 0.36 5.01 -3.79
CA ARG A 213 -0.17 5.06 -5.16
C ARG A 213 0.51 4.00 -6.02
N SER A 214 -0.28 3.29 -6.83
CA SER A 214 0.31 2.40 -7.82
C SER A 214 0.98 3.18 -8.95
N THR A 215 2.21 2.79 -9.25
CA THR A 215 3.02 3.28 -10.37
C THR A 215 2.77 2.49 -11.66
N ASN A 216 1.96 1.42 -11.62
CA ASN A 216 1.71 0.55 -12.77
C ASN A 216 0.67 1.18 -13.73
N PRO A 217 1.07 1.69 -14.93
CA PRO A 217 0.15 2.38 -15.85
C PRO A 217 -0.92 1.48 -16.48
N ASN A 218 -0.82 0.16 -16.30
CA ASN A 218 -1.82 -0.80 -16.78
C ASN A 218 -2.83 -1.21 -15.71
N SER A 219 -2.70 -0.67 -14.49
CA SER A 219 -3.58 -0.97 -13.36
C SER A 219 -4.75 0.00 -13.26
N ASP A 220 -5.88 -0.48 -12.77
CA ASP A 220 -7.00 0.38 -12.35
C ASP A 220 -6.61 1.29 -11.17
N LEU A 221 -5.60 0.86 -10.39
CA LEU A 221 -5.00 1.61 -9.30
C LEU A 221 -3.93 2.59 -9.76
N PHE A 222 -3.61 2.70 -11.06
CA PHE A 222 -2.61 3.69 -11.49
C PHE A 222 -2.95 5.08 -10.94
N GLN A 223 -1.97 5.71 -10.27
CA GLN A 223 -2.11 6.99 -9.55
C GLN A 223 -3.01 6.96 -8.31
N LYS A 224 -3.44 5.80 -7.81
CA LYS A 224 -4.36 5.62 -6.67
C LYS A 224 -3.77 4.62 -5.69
N SER A 225 -3.96 4.86 -4.39
CA SER A 225 -3.64 3.87 -3.35
C SER A 225 -4.80 2.91 -3.10
N ILE A 226 -6.02 3.38 -3.35
CA ILE A 226 -7.26 2.64 -3.09
C ILE A 226 -8.34 2.95 -4.13
N LEU A 227 -9.12 1.94 -4.49
CA LEU A 227 -10.26 2.07 -5.40
C LEU A 227 -11.41 1.15 -4.97
N MET A 228 -12.59 1.73 -4.79
CA MET A 228 -13.84 1.02 -4.55
C MET A 228 -14.89 1.37 -5.60
N ARG A 229 -15.61 0.36 -6.08
CA ARG A 229 -16.74 0.53 -6.99
C ARG A 229 -17.96 -0.21 -6.47
N GLY A 230 -19.14 0.35 -6.69
CA GLY A 230 -20.36 -0.28 -6.22
C GLY A 230 -21.60 0.58 -6.43
N THR A 231 -22.56 0.48 -5.49
CA THR A 231 -23.71 1.39 -5.47
C THR A 231 -23.94 2.01 -4.10
N ILE A 232 -24.39 3.27 -4.08
CA ILE A 232 -24.93 3.96 -2.90
C ILE A 232 -26.43 4.17 -3.16
N SER A 233 -27.28 3.50 -2.38
CA SER A 233 -28.74 3.55 -2.57
C SER A 233 -29.20 3.23 -4.01
N GLY A 234 -28.43 2.38 -4.70
CA GLY A 234 -28.71 1.91 -6.06
C GLY A 234 -28.16 2.79 -7.19
N THR A 235 -27.56 3.94 -6.89
CA THR A 235 -26.78 4.73 -7.87
C THR A 235 -25.35 4.23 -7.89
N GLU A 236 -24.73 4.11 -9.06
CA GLU A 236 -23.32 3.69 -9.17
C GLU A 236 -22.43 4.70 -8.45
N PHE A 237 -21.39 4.22 -7.77
CA PHE A 237 -20.36 5.08 -7.20
C PHE A 237 -18.97 4.54 -7.51
N GLU A 238 -18.03 5.46 -7.61
CA GLU A 238 -16.60 5.19 -7.61
C GLU A 238 -15.97 6.02 -6.49
N PHE A 239 -15.30 5.35 -5.57
CA PHE A 239 -14.45 5.98 -4.57
C PHE A 239 -13.00 5.67 -4.90
N PHE A 240 -12.14 6.68 -4.89
CA PHE A 240 -10.71 6.46 -4.83
C PHE A 240 -10.02 7.48 -3.95
N HIS A 241 -8.80 7.14 -3.53
CA HIS A 241 -7.90 8.07 -2.86
C HIS A 241 -6.46 7.81 -3.29
N THR A 242 -5.59 8.75 -2.95
CA THR A 242 -4.18 8.80 -3.35
C THR A 242 -3.22 8.86 -2.16
N PHE A 243 -3.70 8.51 -0.96
CA PHE A 243 -2.95 8.75 0.27
C PHE A 243 -1.78 7.77 0.38
N SER A 244 -0.70 8.24 1.01
CA SER A 244 0.35 7.40 1.59
C SER A 244 0.07 7.27 3.08
N GLU A 245 -0.23 6.07 3.57
CA GLU A 245 -0.52 5.83 4.98
C GLU A 245 -0.03 4.43 5.37
N GLU A 246 0.60 4.33 6.54
CA GLU A 246 0.79 3.07 7.24
C GLU A 246 -0.47 2.66 7.99
N PHE A 247 -0.66 1.35 8.09
CA PHE A 247 -1.54 0.74 9.07
C PHE A 247 -0.84 -0.46 9.70
N GLU A 248 -1.13 -0.66 10.97
CA GLU A 248 -0.37 -1.56 11.82
C GLU A 248 -1.25 -2.75 12.23
N VAL A 249 -0.65 -3.95 12.27
CA VAL A 249 -1.23 -5.08 12.99
C VAL A 249 -0.51 -5.19 14.33
N ASP A 250 -1.01 -4.42 15.28
CA ASP A 250 -0.51 -4.33 16.65
C ASP A 250 -0.73 -5.63 17.44
N TYR A 251 0.31 -6.10 18.14
CA TYR A 251 0.23 -7.20 19.10
C TYR A 251 0.45 -6.69 20.54
N GLU A 252 -0.30 -5.68 20.98
CA GLU A 252 -0.09 -4.94 22.26
C GLU A 252 -0.09 -5.81 23.54
N ASP A 253 -0.68 -7.00 23.52
CA ASP A 253 -0.71 -7.90 24.69
C ASP A 253 0.51 -8.83 24.70
N ALA A 254 1.33 -8.70 25.75
CA ALA A 254 2.50 -9.57 25.98
C ALA A 254 2.14 -11.07 25.85
N GLY A 255 2.58 -11.69 24.75
CA GLY A 255 2.26 -13.06 24.35
C GLY A 255 1.45 -13.21 23.04
N GLN A 256 1.16 -12.11 22.35
CA GLN A 256 0.52 -12.09 21.03
C GLN A 256 1.51 -11.89 19.85
N ASN A 257 2.77 -11.55 20.13
CA ASN A 257 3.82 -11.37 19.13
C ASN A 257 3.80 -12.44 18.03
N LEU A 258 4.10 -12.03 16.80
CA LEU A 258 4.28 -12.96 15.69
C LEU A 258 5.56 -13.78 15.93
N VAL A 259 5.40 -15.06 16.26
CA VAL A 259 6.54 -15.97 16.48
C VAL A 259 6.77 -16.86 15.26
N ILE A 260 7.83 -16.58 14.52
CA ILE A 260 8.29 -17.39 13.39
C ILE A 260 9.25 -18.47 13.89
N THR A 261 8.95 -19.75 13.61
CA THR A 261 9.80 -20.89 13.98
C THR A 261 10.12 -21.80 12.80
N GLU A 262 11.21 -22.57 12.88
CA GLU A 262 11.67 -23.51 11.84
C GLU A 262 10.64 -24.60 11.47
N ASP A 263 9.71 -24.91 12.38
CA ASP A 263 8.75 -26.02 12.24
C ASP A 263 7.32 -25.56 11.84
N ASN A 264 7.08 -24.24 11.71
CA ASN A 264 5.75 -23.67 11.55
C ASN A 264 5.38 -23.32 10.10
N ASN A 265 4.10 -23.45 9.77
CA ASN A 265 3.45 -22.67 8.73
C ASN A 265 2.84 -21.44 9.40
N ASN A 266 3.51 -20.29 9.36
CA ASN A 266 2.98 -19.05 9.95
C ASN A 266 2.01 -18.38 8.96
N THR A 267 0.97 -17.73 9.46
CA THR A 267 0.00 -17.02 8.63
C THR A 267 -0.48 -15.77 9.35
N ILE A 268 -0.45 -14.64 8.64
CA ILE A 268 -1.06 -13.37 9.07
C ILE A 268 -2.24 -13.10 8.15
N ILE A 269 -3.33 -12.58 8.70
CA ILE A 269 -4.50 -12.16 7.94
C ILE A 269 -4.86 -10.76 8.42
N PHE A 270 -4.76 -9.75 7.54
CA PHE A 270 -5.37 -8.45 7.78
C PHE A 270 -6.75 -8.37 7.10
N GLU A 271 -7.70 -7.69 7.75
CA GLU A 271 -9.07 -7.52 7.28
C GLU A 271 -9.42 -6.02 7.16
N PHE A 272 -10.06 -5.67 6.04
CA PHE A 272 -10.72 -4.37 5.89
C PHE A 272 -12.20 -4.50 6.27
N ASP A 273 -12.61 -3.92 7.41
CA ASP A 273 -14.02 -3.88 7.82
C ASP A 273 -14.78 -2.72 7.15
N LEU A 274 -15.10 -2.91 5.86
CA LEU A 274 -15.87 -1.92 5.10
C LEU A 274 -17.27 -1.69 5.69
N THR A 275 -17.81 -2.63 6.48
CA THR A 275 -19.11 -2.43 7.13
C THR A 275 -19.00 -1.34 8.18
N SER A 276 -17.96 -1.38 9.01
CA SER A 276 -17.71 -0.35 10.01
C SER A 276 -17.33 0.99 9.38
N VAL A 277 -16.49 0.98 8.34
CA VAL A 277 -16.15 2.17 7.54
C VAL A 277 -17.42 2.90 7.05
N PHE A 278 -18.33 2.21 6.35
CA PHE A 278 -19.51 2.87 5.79
C PHE A 278 -20.60 3.16 6.83
N ASN A 279 -20.54 2.58 8.02
CA ASN A 279 -21.45 2.92 9.12
C ASN A 279 -20.98 4.15 9.92
N SER A 280 -19.68 4.50 9.87
CA SER A 280 -19.13 5.67 10.56
C SER A 280 -19.22 6.96 9.73
N VAL A 281 -19.39 6.85 8.41
CA VAL A 281 -19.44 7.98 7.48
C VAL A 281 -20.87 8.37 7.11
N ASP A 282 -21.17 9.68 7.13
CA ASP A 282 -22.46 10.20 6.63
C ASP A 282 -22.45 10.34 5.11
N LEU A 283 -23.02 9.33 4.43
CA LEU A 283 -23.15 9.31 2.97
C LEU A 283 -24.38 10.05 2.46
N THR A 284 -25.20 10.68 3.32
CA THR A 284 -26.42 11.37 2.86
C THR A 284 -26.13 12.60 1.99
N GLY A 285 -24.89 13.11 2.06
CA GLY A 285 -24.39 14.20 1.21
C GLY A 285 -23.77 13.74 -0.11
N ALA A 286 -23.68 12.44 -0.39
CA ALA A 286 -23.10 11.93 -1.63
C ALA A 286 -23.97 12.31 -2.83
N THR A 287 -23.40 13.04 -3.80
CA THR A 287 -24.13 13.54 -4.97
C THR A 287 -23.40 13.23 -6.28
N ASP A 288 -24.15 12.87 -7.32
CA ASP A 288 -23.71 12.94 -8.71
C ASP A 288 -23.89 14.40 -9.17
N GLY A 289 -22.86 15.21 -8.94
CA GLY A 289 -22.89 16.67 -9.12
C GLY A 289 -22.81 17.08 -10.59
N ASN A 290 -22.21 16.24 -11.43
CA ASN A 290 -22.10 16.46 -12.87
C ASN A 290 -23.22 15.78 -13.70
N GLU A 291 -24.09 15.01 -13.04
CA GLU A 291 -25.26 14.28 -13.59
C GLU A 291 -24.89 13.21 -14.64
N ASN A 292 -23.73 12.55 -14.50
CA ASN A 292 -23.26 11.52 -15.44
C ASN A 292 -23.79 10.10 -15.12
N GLY A 293 -24.43 9.91 -13.96
CA GLY A 293 -24.99 8.65 -13.48
C GLY A 293 -24.12 7.90 -12.46
N VAL A 294 -22.92 8.41 -12.17
CA VAL A 294 -21.96 7.88 -11.19
C VAL A 294 -21.73 8.95 -10.12
N ILE A 295 -21.68 8.52 -8.86
CA ILE A 295 -21.24 9.36 -7.75
C ILE A 295 -19.73 9.19 -7.62
N GLU A 296 -18.95 10.19 -8.02
CA GLU A 296 -17.50 10.22 -7.85
C GLU A 296 -17.13 10.77 -6.47
N ILE A 297 -16.39 9.99 -5.68
CA ILE A 297 -15.95 10.36 -4.33
C ILE A 297 -14.42 10.23 -4.24
N SER A 298 -13.72 11.34 -4.46
CA SER A 298 -12.26 11.32 -4.58
C SER A 298 -11.64 12.69 -4.21
N PRO A 299 -10.29 12.77 -4.08
CA PRO A 299 -9.59 14.04 -3.99
C PRO A 299 -9.83 14.93 -5.22
N GLU A 300 -9.83 14.32 -6.40
CA GLU A 300 -10.24 14.90 -7.68
C GLU A 300 -11.75 14.73 -7.85
N ASP A 301 -12.52 15.81 -7.76
CA ASP A 301 -13.95 15.70 -7.53
C ASP A 301 -14.76 16.68 -8.38
N ASN A 302 -15.35 16.14 -9.44
CA ASN A 302 -16.29 16.87 -10.30
C ASN A 302 -17.71 16.96 -9.68
N ASP A 303 -17.96 16.21 -8.61
CA ASP A 303 -19.29 15.97 -8.05
C ASP A 303 -19.56 16.75 -6.75
N GLY A 304 -18.52 17.26 -6.10
CA GLY A 304 -18.60 17.98 -4.82
C GLY A 304 -18.48 17.10 -3.58
N ASN A 305 -18.06 15.84 -3.71
CA ASN A 305 -17.86 14.86 -2.64
C ASN A 305 -16.46 14.84 -2.00
N ARG A 306 -15.55 15.78 -2.25
CA ARG A 306 -14.17 15.75 -1.71
C ARG A 306 -14.08 15.62 -0.18
N GLN A 307 -14.97 16.31 0.55
CA GLN A 307 -15.03 16.18 2.02
C GLN A 307 -15.48 14.78 2.46
N LEU A 308 -16.32 14.15 1.65
CA LEU A 308 -16.77 12.78 1.88
C LEU A 308 -15.63 11.79 1.61
N ALA A 309 -14.81 12.03 0.58
CA ALA A 309 -13.62 11.22 0.29
C ALA A 309 -12.67 11.18 1.50
N ASN A 310 -12.36 12.34 2.09
CA ASN A 310 -11.52 12.42 3.29
C ASN A 310 -12.18 11.74 4.50
N SER A 311 -13.50 11.81 4.61
CA SER A 311 -14.24 11.13 5.69
C SER A 311 -14.17 9.61 5.56
N ILE A 312 -14.24 9.08 4.33
CA ILE A 312 -14.06 7.66 4.04
C ILE A 312 -12.61 7.23 4.29
N LYS A 313 -11.61 7.99 3.82
CA LYS A 313 -10.18 7.75 4.13
C LYS A 313 -9.96 7.58 5.64
N ASN A 314 -10.37 8.56 6.43
CA ASN A 314 -10.14 8.55 7.87
C ASN A 314 -10.86 7.38 8.57
N ALA A 315 -12.05 7.01 8.06
CA ALA A 315 -12.76 5.84 8.54
C ALA A 315 -12.03 4.54 8.19
N ILE A 316 -11.46 4.42 6.98
CA ILE A 316 -10.66 3.26 6.59
C ILE A 316 -9.49 3.10 7.54
N LYS A 317 -8.69 4.15 7.76
CA LYS A 317 -7.58 4.13 8.73
C LYS A 317 -8.03 3.58 10.08
N THR A 318 -9.06 4.21 10.67
CA THR A 318 -9.61 3.82 11.98
C THR A 318 -10.05 2.35 12.08
N TYR A 319 -10.53 1.74 10.99
CA TYR A 319 -11.11 0.37 11.00
C TYR A 319 -10.24 -0.67 10.31
N VAL A 320 -9.04 -0.29 9.87
CA VAL A 320 -7.99 -1.22 9.44
C VAL A 320 -7.03 -1.49 10.61
N ASP A 321 -6.75 -0.48 11.43
CA ASP A 321 -5.91 -0.54 12.65
C ASP A 321 -6.51 -1.38 13.80
N LEU A 322 -7.58 -2.16 13.58
CA LEU A 322 -8.37 -2.81 14.65
C LEU A 322 -8.70 -4.27 14.32
N LEU A 323 -7.73 -5.17 14.43
CA LEU A 323 -7.98 -6.62 14.47
C LEU A 323 -7.12 -7.31 15.53
N ASP A 324 -7.27 -6.84 16.76
CA ASP A 324 -6.84 -7.55 17.96
C ASP A 324 -8.09 -8.26 18.53
N ASP A 325 -8.31 -9.53 18.15
CA ASP A 325 -9.46 -10.34 18.60
C ASP A 325 -9.05 -11.75 19.07
#